data_AF-A0A5R8YYV2-F1
#
_entry.id   AF-A0A5R8YYV2-F1
#
_cell.length_a   1.000
_cell.length_b   1.000
_cell.length_c   1.000
_cell.angle_alpha   90.00
_cell.angle_beta   90.00
_cell.angle_gamma   90.00
#
_symmetry.space_group_name_H-M   'P 1'
#
loop_
_entity.id
_entity.type
_entity.pdbx_description
1 polymer ?
#
loop_
_entity_poly.entity_id
_entity_poly.type
_entity_poly.pdbx_seq_one_letter_code
_entity_poly.pdbx_strand_id
1 'polypeptide(L)'
;MRINGELADVASPRTGSVGSVLMTINDKVKKQASSVVINLADSPLTINQVGDALSLKPVADLKTLYLMKNGEFKVIEVSKWQ
;
A
#
# COMPACT_ATOMS: atom_id res chain seq x y z
N MET A 1 -3.07 -1.35 -13.43
CA MET A 1 -4.42 -1.96 -13.52
C MET A 1 -5.47 -0.90 -13.21
N ARG A 2 -6.76 -1.20 -13.35
CA ARG A 2 -7.83 -0.29 -12.90
C ARG A 2 -8.69 -0.96 -11.82
N ILE A 3 -8.98 -0.24 -10.75
CA ILE A 3 -9.90 -0.67 -9.69
C ILE A 3 -11.03 0.36 -9.68
N ASN A 4 -12.28 -0.09 -9.91
CA ASN A 4 -13.45 0.79 -10.03
C ASN A 4 -13.25 1.94 -11.04
N GLY A 5 -12.53 1.69 -12.13
CA GLY A 5 -12.21 2.69 -13.16
C GLY A 5 -10.98 3.56 -12.88
N GLU A 6 -10.48 3.60 -11.63
CA GLU A 6 -9.29 4.37 -11.26
C GLU A 6 -8.00 3.59 -11.50
N LEU A 7 -6.93 4.28 -11.92
CA LEU A 7 -5.62 3.67 -12.11
C LEU A 7 -5.04 3.25 -10.75
N ALA A 8 -4.61 2.00 -10.66
CA ALA A 8 -3.85 1.48 -9.53
C ALA A 8 -2.62 0.73 -10.00
N ASP A 9 -1.56 0.84 -9.23
CA ASP A 9 -0.31 0.12 -9.46
C ASP A 9 -0.05 -0.91 -8.35
N VAL A 10 0.70 -1.97 -8.67
CA VAL A 10 0.86 -3.15 -7.81
C VAL A 10 2.32 -3.42 -7.50
N ALA A 11 2.58 -3.82 -6.26
CA ALA A 11 3.85 -4.38 -5.83
C ALA A 11 3.66 -5.57 -4.88
N SER A 12 4.60 -6.52 -4.93
CA SER A 12 4.65 -7.68 -4.02
C SER A 12 5.99 -7.71 -3.29
N PRO A 13 6.20 -6.83 -2.30
CA PRO A 13 7.48 -6.76 -1.58
C PRO A 13 7.71 -8.02 -0.75
N ARG A 14 8.96 -8.50 -0.71
CA ARG A 14 9.37 -9.67 0.09
C ARG A 14 10.02 -9.31 1.43
N THR A 15 10.22 -8.01 1.66
CA THR A 15 10.92 -7.50 2.84
C THR A 15 10.10 -7.62 4.12
N GLY A 16 10.80 -7.79 5.25
CA GLY A 16 10.23 -7.69 6.60
C GLY A 16 10.30 -6.29 7.22
N SER A 17 10.73 -5.28 6.47
CA SER A 17 10.80 -3.89 6.93
C SER A 17 9.60 -3.09 6.47
N VAL A 18 8.78 -2.60 7.41
CA VAL A 18 7.66 -1.70 7.12
C VAL A 18 8.13 -0.41 6.42
N GLY A 19 9.31 0.10 6.77
CA GLY A 19 9.88 1.28 6.14
C GLY A 19 10.18 1.07 4.64
N SER A 20 10.69 -0.11 4.28
CA SER A 20 10.93 -0.48 2.88
C SER A 20 9.63 -0.67 2.10
N VAL A 21 8.57 -1.19 2.75
CA VAL A 21 7.23 -1.26 2.13
C VAL A 21 6.68 0.15 1.88
N LEU A 22 6.77 1.06 2.86
CA LEU A 22 6.34 2.45 2.67
C LEU A 22 7.12 3.17 1.57
N MET A 23 8.44 2.92 1.46
CA MET A 23 9.25 3.44 0.37
C MET A 23 8.79 2.89 -0.99
N THR A 24 8.46 1.60 -1.07
CA THR A 24 7.91 0.98 -2.28
C THR A 24 6.59 1.64 -2.68
N ILE A 25 5.68 1.85 -1.72
CA ILE A 25 4.40 2.54 -1.95
C ILE A 25 4.66 3.95 -2.50
N ASN A 26 5.51 4.72 -1.84
CA ASN A 26 5.87 6.08 -2.27
C ASN A 26 6.45 6.10 -3.69
N ASP A 27 7.32 5.14 -4.03
CA ASP A 27 7.90 5.05 -5.37
C ASP A 27 6.85 4.73 -6.45
N LYS A 28 5.85 3.89 -6.13
CA LYS A 28 4.72 3.63 -7.04
C LYS A 28 3.83 4.86 -7.19
N VAL A 29 3.55 5.57 -6.09
CA VAL A 29 2.75 6.81 -6.13
C VAL A 29 3.41 7.87 -7.00
N LYS A 30 4.70 8.14 -6.79
CA LYS A 30 5.44 9.15 -7.54
C LYS A 30 5.54 8.86 -9.03
N LYS A 31 5.54 7.59 -9.44
CA LYS A 31 5.86 7.18 -10.81
C LYS A 31 4.64 6.72 -11.61
N GLN A 32 3.61 6.20 -10.95
CA GLN A 32 2.61 5.35 -11.63
C GLN A 32 1.17 5.73 -11.28
N ALA A 33 0.78 5.69 -10.00
CA ALA A 33 -0.61 5.88 -9.61
C ALA A 33 -0.79 6.27 -8.13
N SER A 34 -1.73 7.17 -7.85
CA SER A 34 -2.14 7.53 -6.48
C SER A 34 -2.86 6.42 -5.72
N SER A 35 -3.24 5.33 -6.39
CA SER A 35 -3.80 4.14 -5.75
C SER A 35 -2.82 2.98 -5.90
N VAL A 36 -2.53 2.28 -4.81
CA VAL A 36 -1.52 1.22 -4.78
C VAL A 36 -2.09 -0.05 -4.17
N VAL A 37 -1.77 -1.21 -4.76
CA VAL A 37 -2.01 -2.54 -4.21
C VAL A 37 -0.69 -3.13 -3.73
N ILE A 38 -0.62 -3.52 -2.47
CA ILE A 38 0.51 -4.23 -1.90
C ILE A 38 0.08 -5.66 -1.53
N ASN A 39 0.68 -6.62 -2.21
CA ASN A 39 0.53 -8.03 -1.90
C ASN A 39 1.68 -8.51 -1.00
N LEU A 40 1.35 -8.89 0.23
CA LEU A 40 2.28 -9.34 1.27
C LEU A 40 2.42 -10.87 1.33
N ALA A 41 2.01 -11.59 0.27
CA ALA A 41 2.11 -13.05 0.22
C ALA A 41 3.53 -13.57 0.53
N ASP A 42 4.56 -12.92 -0.02
CA ASP A 42 5.97 -13.28 0.17
C ASP A 42 6.66 -12.49 1.30
N SER A 43 5.94 -11.62 2.01
CA SER A 43 6.49 -10.82 3.11
C SER A 43 6.20 -11.49 4.46
N PRO A 44 7.06 -11.39 5.48
CA PRO A 44 6.70 -11.79 6.84
C PRO A 44 5.77 -10.78 7.53
N LEU A 45 5.56 -9.58 6.96
CA LEU A 45 4.70 -8.55 7.54
C LEU A 45 3.23 -8.90 7.43
N THR A 46 2.48 -8.46 8.44
CA THR A 46 1.02 -8.49 8.46
C THR A 46 0.43 -7.24 7.83
N ILE A 47 -0.85 -7.32 7.42
CA ILE A 47 -1.62 -6.18 6.92
C ILE A 47 -1.66 -5.05 7.98
N ASN A 48 -1.83 -5.39 9.26
CA ASN A 48 -1.91 -4.40 10.33
C ASN A 48 -0.59 -3.66 10.54
N GLN A 49 0.55 -4.37 10.54
CA GLN A 49 1.86 -3.71 10.67
C GLN A 49 2.10 -2.65 9.58
N VAL A 50 1.68 -2.92 8.33
CA VAL A 50 1.81 -1.95 7.24
C VAL A 50 0.79 -0.82 7.37
N GLY A 51 -0.46 -1.14 7.73
CA GLY A 51 -1.51 -0.14 7.95
C GLY A 51 -1.19 0.83 9.07
N ASP A 52 -0.71 0.33 10.21
CA ASP A 52 -0.35 1.15 11.37
C ASP A 52 0.86 2.04 11.07
N ALA A 53 1.86 1.49 10.36
CA ALA A 53 3.01 2.26 9.91
C ALA A 53 2.61 3.40 8.96
N LEU A 54 1.64 3.17 8.07
CA LEU A 54 1.13 4.20 7.18
C LEU A 54 0.38 5.30 7.95
N SER A 55 -0.41 4.94 8.97
CA SER A 55 -1.08 5.92 9.83
C SER A 55 -0.10 6.82 10.58
N LEU A 56 1.04 6.28 11.01
CA LEU A 56 2.09 7.03 11.70
C LEU A 56 2.96 7.85 10.72
N LYS A 57 3.14 7.36 9.49
CA LYS A 57 3.93 8.01 8.46
C LYS A 57 3.19 7.98 7.12
N PRO A 58 2.24 8.93 6.92
CA PRO A 58 1.49 9.03 5.68
C PRO A 58 2.41 9.22 4.47
N VAL A 59 2.04 8.62 3.35
CA VAL A 59 2.71 8.79 2.06
C VAL A 59 1.98 9.90 1.29
N ALA A 60 2.70 10.95 0.90
CA ALA A 60 2.14 12.04 0.12
C ALA A 60 1.55 11.52 -1.21
N ASP A 61 0.42 12.11 -1.62
CA ASP A 61 -0.31 11.83 -2.86
C ASP A 61 -0.88 10.40 -3.00
N LEU A 62 -0.74 9.57 -1.96
CA LEU A 62 -1.44 8.30 -1.85
C LEU A 62 -2.91 8.56 -1.51
N LYS A 63 -3.83 8.14 -2.39
CA LYS A 63 -5.27 8.22 -2.17
C LYS A 63 -5.80 6.95 -1.51
N THR A 64 -5.48 5.79 -2.07
CA THR A 64 -5.99 4.50 -1.59
C THR A 64 -4.88 3.46 -1.56
N LEU A 65 -4.74 2.77 -0.43
CA LEU A 65 -3.89 1.59 -0.30
C LEU A 65 -4.74 0.34 -0.14
N TYR A 66 -4.55 -0.62 -1.03
CA TYR A 66 -5.11 -1.96 -0.93
C TYR A 66 -4.02 -2.90 -0.40
N LEU A 67 -4.26 -3.54 0.73
CA LEU A 67 -3.35 -4.51 1.35
C LEU A 67 -3.93 -5.91 1.20
N MET A 68 -3.12 -6.87 0.80
CA MET A 68 -3.53 -8.27 0.64
C MET A 68 -2.52 -9.22 1.27
N LYS A 69 -2.99 -10.26 1.96
CA LYS A 69 -2.15 -11.34 2.49
C LYS A 69 -3.00 -12.59 2.77
N ASN A 70 -2.58 -13.76 2.31
CA ASN A 70 -3.21 -15.04 2.67
C ASN A 70 -4.75 -15.07 2.49
N GLY A 71 -5.28 -14.42 1.45
CA GLY A 71 -6.71 -14.31 1.18
C GLY A 71 -7.44 -13.21 1.97
N GLU A 72 -6.78 -12.60 2.96
CA GLU A 72 -7.27 -11.38 3.62
C GLU A 72 -6.98 -10.15 2.77
N PHE A 73 -7.87 -9.17 2.84
CA PHE A 73 -7.67 -7.87 2.22
C PHE A 73 -8.14 -6.74 3.14
N LYS A 74 -7.49 -5.58 3.04
CA LYS A 74 -7.85 -4.34 3.73
C LYS A 74 -7.69 -3.17 2.78
N VAL A 75 -8.64 -2.23 2.83
CA VAL A 75 -8.59 -0.98 2.06
C VAL A 75 -8.40 0.17 3.04
N ILE A 76 -7.43 1.05 2.75
CA ILE A 76 -7.14 2.26 3.52
C ILE A 76 -7.28 3.46 2.59
N GLU A 77 -8.31 4.27 2.82
CA GLU A 77 -8.54 5.53 2.11
C GLU A 77 -7.81 6.66 2.84
N VAL A 78 -6.61 6.99 2.35
CA VAL A 78 -5.70 7.97 2.95
C VAL A 78 -6.13 9.41 2.64
N SER A 79 -6.80 9.64 1.51
CA SER A 79 -7.34 10.96 1.16
C SER A 79 -8.38 11.48 2.15
N LYS A 80 -8.90 10.64 3.06
CA LYS A 80 -9.80 11.05 4.14
C LYS A 80 -9.07 11.53 5.40
N TRP A 81 -7.74 11.45 5.43
CA TRP A 81 -6.90 11.84 6.58
C TRP A 81 -6.36 13.27 6.47
N GLN A 82 -6.63 13.94 5.35
CA GLN A 82 -6.17 15.29 5.02
C GLN A 82 -7.30 16.30 5.05
#